data_AF-A0A0B4P586-F1
#
_entry.id   AF-A0A0B4P586-F1
#
_cell.length_a   1.000
_cell.length_b   1.000
_cell.length_c   1.000
_cell.angle_alpha   90.00
_cell.angle_beta   90.00
_cell.angle_gamma   90.00
#
_symmetry.space_group_name_H-M   'P 1'
#
loop_
_entity.id
_entity.type
_entity.pdbx_description
1 polymer ?
#
loop_
_entity_poly.entity_id
_entity_poly.type
_entity_poly.pdbx_seq_one_letter_code
_entity_poly.pdbx_strand_id
1 'polypeptide(L)'
;METRTTWVGRMETRLRFAQGQSVFSSLAGNAALPPEGAGLQMETTSKYGSGMETGVLWDGYSGAHSADLVPELMETAFGGAKQERLNKEIGEVRARIYRSHLNGTVFPNNSFLTCSGVFKVWHPIDANTTEVWTYAMETVEKDMETPEDLKRRLVDAVQRTFGPAGFWESDDNDNMETETESQNAKKYQSRDGDLISNLGFGGDVYGDEVYPGVVGKSAIGETSLNKASIGLTARKSPFHRSTP
;
A
#
# COMPACT_ATOMS: atom_id res chain seq x y z
N MET A 1 55.89 -28.90 4.32
CA MET A 1 54.69 -29.69 4.61
C MET A 1 53.67 -28.77 5.24
N GLU A 2 52.59 -28.54 4.51
CA GLU A 2 51.59 -27.49 4.71
C GLU A 2 50.61 -27.90 5.82
N THR A 3 50.52 -27.12 6.90
CA THR A 3 49.50 -27.28 7.95
C THR A 3 48.26 -26.48 7.56
N ARG A 4 47.24 -27.18 7.03
CA ARG A 4 45.92 -26.60 6.79
C ARG A 4 45.13 -26.54 8.10
N THR A 5 44.90 -25.33 8.60
CA THR A 5 43.90 -25.06 9.65
C THR A 5 42.57 -24.75 8.97
N THR A 6 41.60 -25.66 9.08
CA THR A 6 40.23 -25.47 8.62
C THR A 6 39.48 -24.55 9.59
N TRP A 7 39.15 -23.34 9.15
CA TRP A 7 38.18 -22.48 9.80
C TRP A 7 36.78 -22.97 9.47
N VAL A 8 36.14 -23.68 10.40
CA VAL A 8 34.68 -23.90 10.36
C VAL A 8 34.05 -22.66 10.98
N GLY A 9 33.73 -21.68 10.14
CA GLY A 9 32.87 -20.55 10.53
C GLY A 9 31.45 -21.06 10.75
N ARG A 10 31.04 -21.16 12.01
CA ARG A 10 29.65 -21.37 12.39
C ARG A 10 28.87 -20.12 11.99
N MET A 11 28.21 -20.15 10.83
CA MET A 11 27.13 -19.20 10.53
C MET A 11 25.95 -19.53 11.45
N GLU A 12 25.90 -18.90 12.62
CA GLU A 12 24.65 -18.80 13.38
C GLU A 12 23.71 -17.87 12.61
N THR A 13 22.85 -18.43 11.77
CA THR A 13 21.65 -17.74 11.31
C THR A 13 20.74 -17.59 12.52
N ARG A 14 20.90 -16.50 13.28
CA ARG A 14 19.89 -16.07 14.24
C ARG A 14 18.66 -15.66 13.44
N LEU A 15 17.74 -16.60 13.24
CA LEU A 15 16.33 -16.32 12.95
C LEU A 15 15.79 -15.51 14.14
N ARG A 16 15.98 -14.19 14.11
CA ARG A 16 15.24 -13.30 14.99
C ARG A 16 13.84 -13.19 14.40
N PHE A 17 12.86 -13.76 15.09
CA PHE A 17 11.45 -13.42 14.86
C PHE A 17 11.31 -11.91 15.15
N ALA A 18 11.34 -11.09 14.10
CA ALA A 18 11.22 -9.64 14.17
C ALA A 18 9.79 -9.18 13.84
N GLN A 19 8.80 -9.93 14.32
CA GLN A 19 7.39 -9.53 14.23
C GLN A 19 7.18 -8.30 15.14
N GLY A 20 6.56 -7.23 14.62
CA GLY A 20 6.07 -6.11 15.43
C GLY A 20 7.06 -4.99 15.77
N GLN A 21 8.12 -4.78 14.97
CA GLN A 21 9.05 -3.64 15.16
C GLN A 21 8.96 -2.55 14.10
N SER A 22 7.98 -2.58 13.20
CA SER A 22 7.71 -1.46 12.28
C SER A 22 7.04 -0.29 12.99
N VAL A 23 7.21 0.93 12.46
CA VAL A 23 6.47 2.13 12.89
C VAL A 23 4.94 1.94 12.84
N PHE A 24 4.45 1.09 11.94
CA PHE A 24 3.01 0.76 11.82
C PHE A 24 2.52 -0.27 12.85
N SER A 25 3.41 -0.93 13.59
CA SER A 25 3.01 -1.89 14.64
C SER A 25 2.19 -1.23 15.74
N SER A 26 2.36 0.08 15.95
CA SER A 26 1.55 0.86 16.89
C SER A 26 0.09 1.07 16.44
N LEU A 27 -0.18 0.89 15.14
CA LEU A 27 -1.50 1.01 14.52
C LEU A 27 -2.13 -0.36 14.21
N ALA A 28 -1.38 -1.46 14.39
CA ALA A 28 -1.84 -2.80 14.12
C ALA A 28 -3.12 -3.13 14.93
N GLY A 29 -4.08 -3.78 14.28
CA GLY A 29 -5.36 -4.14 14.91
C GLY A 29 -6.21 -2.95 15.34
N ASN A 30 -6.05 -1.78 14.70
CA ASN A 30 -6.73 -0.53 15.06
C ASN A 30 -6.44 -0.06 16.50
N ALA A 31 -5.25 -0.40 17.04
CA ALA A 31 -4.87 -0.10 18.42
C ALA A 31 -4.80 1.41 18.73
N ALA A 32 -4.63 2.25 17.72
CA ALA A 32 -4.66 3.70 17.83
C ALA A 32 -5.20 4.35 16.54
N LEU A 33 -5.90 5.47 16.70
CA LEU A 33 -6.32 6.30 15.57
C LEU A 33 -5.16 7.21 15.14
N PRO A 34 -4.90 7.35 13.82
CA PRO A 34 -4.01 8.37 13.32
C PRO A 34 -4.50 9.77 13.76
N PRO A 35 -3.59 10.71 14.06
CA PRO A 35 -3.98 12.07 14.39
C PRO A 35 -4.72 12.74 13.21
N GLU A 36 -5.50 13.77 13.51
CA GLU A 36 -6.16 14.57 12.47
C GLU A 36 -5.11 15.14 11.50
N GLY A 37 -5.38 15.03 10.20
CA GLY A 37 -4.43 15.44 9.16
C GLY A 37 -3.24 14.49 8.96
N ALA A 38 -3.27 13.27 9.50
CA ALA A 38 -2.23 12.25 9.27
C ALA A 38 -2.10 11.82 7.79
N GLY A 39 -3.11 12.10 6.97
CA GLY A 39 -3.16 11.63 5.60
C GLY A 39 -4.37 12.10 4.83
N LEU A 40 -4.48 11.62 3.60
CA LEU A 40 -5.63 11.83 2.72
C LEU A 40 -5.88 10.58 1.88
N GLN A 41 -7.04 10.52 1.26
CA GLN A 41 -7.35 9.56 0.21
C GLN A 41 -7.68 10.31 -1.07
N MET A 42 -7.24 9.77 -2.19
CA MET A 42 -7.59 10.28 -3.49
C MET A 42 -8.03 9.17 -4.42
N GLU A 43 -8.92 9.55 -5.32
CA GLU A 43 -9.26 8.81 -6.51
C GLU A 43 -8.95 9.68 -7.72
N THR A 44 -8.02 9.21 -8.54
CA THR A 44 -7.68 9.86 -9.81
C THR A 44 -8.09 8.93 -10.93
N THR A 45 -9.28 9.15 -11.48
CA THR A 45 -9.73 8.44 -12.68
C THR A 45 -9.26 9.17 -13.93
N SER A 46 -8.53 8.48 -14.79
CA SER A 46 -8.28 8.98 -16.14
C SER A 46 -9.50 8.74 -17.02
N LYS A 47 -9.69 9.62 -18.01
CA LYS A 47 -10.74 9.51 -19.04
C LYS A 47 -10.80 8.14 -19.73
N TYR A 48 -9.72 7.35 -19.67
CA TYR A 48 -9.57 6.07 -20.36
C TYR A 48 -9.71 4.84 -19.44
N GLY A 49 -10.21 5.02 -18.22
CA GLY A 49 -10.54 3.92 -17.30
C GLY A 49 -9.38 3.44 -16.43
N SER A 50 -8.17 3.94 -16.64
CA SER A 50 -7.08 3.80 -15.67
C SER A 50 -7.38 4.73 -14.50
N GLY A 51 -7.86 4.17 -13.40
CA GLY A 51 -7.97 4.84 -12.11
C GLY A 51 -6.76 4.51 -11.25
N MET A 52 -6.27 5.48 -10.50
CA MET A 52 -5.39 5.24 -9.37
C MET A 52 -6.12 5.67 -8.11
N GLU A 53 -6.41 4.66 -7.30
CA GLU A 53 -6.91 4.78 -5.94
C GLU A 53 -5.69 4.86 -5.03
N THR A 54 -5.60 5.87 -4.16
CA THR A 54 -4.42 6.04 -3.30
C THR A 54 -4.77 6.63 -1.95
N GLY A 55 -4.35 5.95 -0.88
CA GLY A 55 -4.19 6.52 0.44
C GLY A 55 -2.79 7.10 0.59
N VAL A 56 -2.69 8.25 1.24
CA VAL A 56 -1.43 8.92 1.59
C VAL A 56 -1.34 8.98 3.10
N LEU A 57 -0.26 8.42 3.66
CA LEU A 57 0.09 8.62 5.06
C LEU A 57 1.38 9.45 5.12
N TRP A 58 1.27 10.64 5.67
CA TRP A 58 2.34 11.63 5.61
C TRP A 58 3.60 11.17 6.35
N ASP A 59 4.76 11.38 5.72
CA ASP A 59 6.09 11.20 6.30
C ASP A 59 6.45 9.76 6.74
N GLY A 60 5.63 8.78 6.36
CA GLY A 60 5.80 7.36 6.66
C GLY A 60 6.84 6.63 5.79
N TYR A 61 8.00 7.23 5.50
CA TYR A 61 8.95 6.66 4.53
C TYR A 61 9.55 5.29 4.90
N SER A 62 9.64 4.96 6.19
CA SER A 62 10.08 3.62 6.58
C SER A 62 9.00 2.56 6.37
N GLY A 63 7.74 2.96 6.18
CA GLY A 63 6.64 2.06 5.90
C GLY A 63 6.55 0.87 6.86
N ALA A 64 6.32 -0.32 6.30
CA ALA A 64 6.22 -1.57 7.02
C ALA A 64 7.57 -2.20 7.42
N HIS A 65 8.70 -1.56 7.09
CA HIS A 65 10.02 -2.07 7.47
C HIS A 65 10.20 -2.07 8.99
N SER A 66 10.92 -3.07 9.48
CA SER A 66 11.26 -3.19 10.90
C SER A 66 12.28 -2.11 11.33
N ALA A 67 12.36 -1.87 12.65
CA ALA A 67 13.17 -0.82 13.27
C ALA A 67 14.65 -0.81 12.85
N ASP A 68 15.19 -1.93 12.37
CA ASP A 68 16.57 -2.07 11.88
C ASP A 68 16.85 -1.27 10.60
N LEU A 69 15.82 -1.02 9.77
CA LEU A 69 15.95 -0.25 8.53
C LEU A 69 15.48 1.20 8.66
N VAL A 70 14.72 1.54 9.71
CA VAL A 70 14.12 2.86 9.89
C VAL A 70 15.17 4.00 9.85
N PRO A 71 16.27 3.97 10.62
CA PRO A 71 17.21 5.10 10.63
C PRO A 71 17.84 5.36 9.26
N GLU A 72 18.25 4.31 8.58
CA GLU A 72 18.92 4.37 7.28
C GLU A 72 17.96 4.85 6.17
N LEU A 73 16.71 4.39 6.20
CA LEU A 73 15.67 4.83 5.27
C LEU A 73 15.25 6.28 5.51
N MET A 74 15.10 6.66 6.78
CA MET A 74 14.76 8.05 7.13
C MET A 74 15.91 8.99 6.77
N GLU A 75 17.17 8.61 6.99
CA GLU A 75 18.32 9.40 6.52
C GLU A 75 18.33 9.51 4.99
N THR A 76 18.02 8.43 4.28
CA THR A 76 17.91 8.41 2.81
C THR A 76 16.79 9.34 2.31
N ALA A 77 15.66 9.42 3.00
CA ALA A 77 14.50 10.21 2.61
C ALA A 77 14.58 11.69 3.01
N PHE A 78 15.10 11.95 4.22
CA PHE A 78 15.24 13.27 4.81
C PHE A 78 16.63 13.87 4.60
N GLY A 79 17.53 13.15 3.93
CA GLY A 79 18.85 13.65 3.57
C GLY A 79 18.70 15.01 2.89
N GLY A 80 19.17 16.06 3.56
CA GLY A 80 18.76 17.44 3.29
C GLY A 80 18.92 17.87 1.83
N ALA A 81 19.95 17.37 1.14
CA ALA A 81 20.19 17.65 -0.28
C ALA A 81 19.03 17.20 -1.19
N LYS A 82 18.35 16.10 -0.87
CA LYS A 82 17.27 15.55 -1.69
C LYS A 82 15.96 16.27 -1.46
N GLN A 83 15.61 16.50 -0.19
CA GLN A 83 14.42 17.27 0.14
C GLN A 83 14.54 18.69 -0.43
N GLU A 84 15.71 19.32 -0.32
CA GLU A 84 15.95 20.64 -0.90
C GLU A 84 15.87 20.62 -2.43
N ARG A 85 16.45 19.60 -3.09
CA ARG A 85 16.33 19.40 -4.54
C ARG A 85 14.87 19.27 -4.99
N LEU A 86 14.12 18.35 -4.38
CA LEU A 86 12.72 18.11 -4.73
C LEU A 86 11.83 19.32 -4.44
N ASN A 87 12.07 20.04 -3.34
CA ASN A 87 11.36 21.28 -3.06
C ASN A 87 11.55 22.31 -4.19
N LYS A 88 12.77 22.43 -4.74
CA LYS A 88 13.07 23.35 -5.86
C LYS A 88 12.44 22.91 -7.17
N GLU A 89 12.39 21.61 -7.45
CA GLU A 89 11.93 21.07 -8.74
C GLU A 89 10.42 20.88 -8.82
N ILE A 90 9.80 20.35 -7.77
CA ILE A 90 8.39 19.92 -7.78
C ILE A 90 7.53 20.59 -6.69
N GLY A 91 8.12 21.45 -5.87
CA GLY A 91 7.45 22.15 -4.78
C GLY A 91 7.28 21.29 -3.52
N GLU A 92 7.04 21.97 -2.39
CA GLU A 92 7.06 21.36 -1.06
C GLU A 92 6.03 20.24 -0.87
N VAL A 93 4.81 20.42 -1.41
CA VAL A 93 3.73 19.43 -1.27
C VAL A 93 4.10 18.12 -1.97
N ARG A 94 4.56 18.19 -3.23
CA ARG A 94 4.91 17.00 -4.01
C ARG A 94 6.19 16.34 -3.48
N ALA A 95 7.13 17.13 -2.98
CA ALA A 95 8.31 16.64 -2.28
C ALA A 95 7.95 15.95 -0.95
N ARG A 96 6.89 16.37 -0.27
CA ARG A 96 6.35 15.66 0.89
C ARG A 96 5.67 14.36 0.50
N ILE A 97 4.84 14.36 -0.55
CA ILE A 97 4.22 13.12 -1.09
C ILE A 97 5.30 12.09 -1.43
N TYR A 98 6.40 12.51 -2.03
CA TYR A 98 7.53 11.63 -2.38
C TYR A 98 8.02 10.78 -1.20
N ARG A 99 8.11 11.38 0.00
CA ARG A 99 8.57 10.71 1.22
C ARG A 99 7.43 10.16 2.09
N SER A 100 6.22 10.09 1.56
CA SER A 100 5.03 9.63 2.28
C SER A 100 4.62 8.25 1.81
N HIS A 101 4.06 7.47 2.72
CA HIS A 101 3.64 6.11 2.41
C HIS A 101 2.36 6.15 1.58
N LEU A 102 2.43 5.67 0.34
CA LEU A 102 1.29 5.59 -0.56
C LEU A 102 0.86 4.13 -0.67
N ASN A 103 -0.37 3.83 -0.27
CA ASN A 103 -1.01 2.56 -0.58
C ASN A 103 -2.00 2.80 -1.72
N GLY A 104 -1.88 2.05 -2.81
CA GLY A 104 -2.76 2.28 -3.94
C GLY A 104 -2.87 1.12 -4.92
N THR A 105 -3.87 1.22 -5.78
CA THR A 105 -4.12 0.29 -6.86
C THR A 105 -4.22 1.06 -8.17
N VAL A 106 -3.37 0.68 -9.12
CA VAL A 106 -3.55 1.02 -10.53
C VAL A 106 -4.53 0.02 -11.10
N PHE A 107 -5.71 0.51 -11.48
CA PHE A 107 -6.80 -0.34 -11.97
C PHE A 107 -6.33 -1.19 -13.18
N PRO A 108 -6.65 -2.50 -13.22
CA PRO A 108 -7.58 -3.21 -12.34
C PRO A 108 -6.98 -4.02 -11.19
N ASN A 109 -5.74 -4.48 -11.31
CA ASN A 109 -5.21 -5.55 -10.45
C ASN A 109 -3.72 -5.40 -10.13
N ASN A 110 -3.20 -4.18 -10.18
CA ASN A 110 -1.83 -3.87 -9.79
C ASN A 110 -1.84 -2.95 -8.58
N SER A 111 -1.22 -3.37 -7.47
CA SER A 111 -1.17 -2.59 -6.24
C SER A 111 0.26 -2.29 -5.84
N PHE A 112 0.45 -1.23 -5.07
CA PHE A 112 1.75 -0.82 -4.61
C PHE A 112 1.69 -0.18 -3.22
N LEU A 113 2.78 -0.34 -2.47
CA LEU A 113 3.10 0.42 -1.26
C LEU A 113 4.41 1.15 -1.51
N THR A 114 4.35 2.46 -1.78
CA THR A 114 5.58 3.26 -1.88
C THR A 114 6.24 3.32 -0.51
N CYS A 115 7.54 3.60 -0.49
CA CYS A 115 8.37 3.66 0.72
C CYS A 115 8.63 2.28 1.36
N SER A 116 7.59 1.50 1.65
CA SER A 116 7.72 0.06 1.95
C SER A 116 8.34 -0.70 0.77
N GLY A 117 8.15 -0.21 -0.46
CA GLY A 117 8.75 -0.79 -1.66
C GLY A 117 8.06 -2.06 -2.14
N VAL A 118 6.77 -2.22 -1.85
CA VAL A 118 6.01 -3.42 -2.23
C VAL A 118 5.28 -3.16 -3.54
N PHE A 119 5.37 -4.08 -4.50
CA PHE A 119 4.60 -4.05 -5.74
C PHE A 119 3.96 -5.40 -6.02
N LYS A 120 2.66 -5.39 -6.25
CA LYS A 120 1.82 -6.57 -6.31
C LYS A 120 1.10 -6.64 -7.65
N VAL A 121 1.02 -7.84 -8.20
CA VAL A 121 0.08 -8.14 -9.28
C VAL A 121 -0.82 -9.28 -8.83
N TRP A 122 -2.13 -9.06 -8.93
CA TRP A 122 -3.16 -10.02 -8.54
C TRP A 122 -3.64 -10.73 -9.80
N HIS A 123 -2.97 -11.82 -10.21
CA HIS A 123 -3.31 -12.54 -11.43
C HIS A 123 -4.57 -13.40 -11.20
N PRO A 124 -5.71 -13.12 -11.85
CA PRO A 124 -6.91 -13.91 -11.66
C PRO A 124 -6.75 -15.27 -12.34
N ILE A 125 -6.93 -16.35 -11.59
CA ILE A 125 -7.05 -17.71 -12.15
C ILE A 125 -8.54 -18.01 -12.37
N ASP A 126 -9.36 -17.81 -11.34
CA ASP A 126 -10.82 -17.87 -11.40
C ASP A 126 -11.45 -16.91 -10.38
N ALA A 127 -12.77 -16.97 -10.19
CA ALA A 127 -13.49 -16.08 -9.29
C ALA A 127 -13.09 -16.21 -7.80
N ASN A 128 -12.42 -17.28 -7.40
CA ASN A 128 -12.03 -17.57 -6.02
C ASN A 128 -10.53 -17.87 -5.86
N THR A 129 -9.74 -17.67 -6.91
CA THR A 129 -8.33 -18.03 -6.88
C THR A 129 -7.51 -16.99 -7.64
N THR A 130 -6.52 -16.46 -6.95
CA THR A 130 -5.61 -15.43 -7.45
C THR A 130 -4.17 -15.88 -7.22
N GLU A 131 -3.35 -15.80 -8.26
CA GLU A 131 -1.91 -15.95 -8.14
C GLU A 131 -1.29 -14.58 -7.80
N VAL A 132 -0.69 -14.47 -6.62
CA VAL A 132 -0.16 -13.19 -6.10
C VAL A 132 1.32 -13.09 -6.43
N TRP A 133 1.69 -12.15 -7.30
CA TRP A 133 3.09 -11.84 -7.59
C TRP A 133 3.54 -10.67 -6.73
N THR A 134 4.59 -10.88 -5.93
CA THR A 134 5.14 -9.86 -5.03
C THR A 134 6.57 -9.50 -5.42
N TYR A 135 6.74 -8.27 -5.85
CA TYR A 135 8.03 -7.68 -6.18
C TYR A 135 8.43 -6.65 -5.13
N ALA A 136 9.73 -6.51 -4.94
CA ALA A 136 10.30 -5.35 -4.30
C ALA A 136 10.53 -4.27 -5.36
N MET A 137 9.80 -3.17 -5.25
CA MET A 137 10.19 -1.95 -5.93
C MET A 137 11.40 -1.38 -5.23
N GLU A 138 12.51 -1.43 -5.94
CA GLU A 138 13.62 -0.56 -5.63
C GLU A 138 13.17 0.90 -5.85
N THR A 139 12.70 1.57 -4.79
CA THR A 139 12.85 3.03 -4.67
C THR A 139 14.32 3.35 -4.40
N VAL A 140 15.21 2.73 -5.17
CA VAL A 140 16.58 3.15 -5.30
C VAL A 140 16.49 4.21 -6.37
N GLU A 141 16.37 5.45 -5.93
CA GLU A 141 16.64 6.59 -6.78
C GLU A 141 17.94 6.28 -7.51
N LYS A 142 17.88 6.13 -8.83
CA LYS A 142 19.04 5.76 -9.65
C LYS A 142 20.24 6.71 -9.47
N ASP A 143 19.98 7.90 -8.92
CA ASP A 143 20.96 8.95 -8.61
C ASP A 143 21.62 8.78 -7.24
N MET A 144 21.04 7.97 -6.35
CA MET A 144 21.64 7.61 -5.09
C MET A 144 22.41 6.33 -5.31
N GLU A 145 23.71 6.33 -5.05
CA GLU A 145 24.45 5.10 -4.78
C GLU A 145 23.88 4.47 -3.50
N THR A 146 22.66 3.93 -3.56
CA THR A 146 22.15 3.07 -2.52
C THR A 146 23.07 1.87 -2.51
N PRO A 147 23.81 1.63 -1.41
CA PRO A 147 24.73 0.50 -1.36
C PRO A 147 24.00 -0.77 -1.76
N GLU A 148 24.62 -1.62 -2.59
CA GLU A 148 24.02 -2.89 -3.02
C GLU A 148 23.57 -3.74 -1.81
N ASP A 149 24.23 -3.58 -0.65
CA ASP A 149 23.80 -4.18 0.61
C ASP A 149 22.43 -3.69 1.09
N LEU A 150 22.17 -2.39 1.02
CA LEU A 150 20.88 -1.80 1.41
C LEU A 150 19.77 -2.24 0.46
N LYS A 151 20.04 -2.33 -0.85
CA LYS A 151 19.08 -2.88 -1.82
C LYS A 151 18.67 -4.31 -1.46
N ARG A 152 19.65 -5.18 -1.21
CA ARG A 152 19.40 -6.56 -0.80
C ARG A 152 18.59 -6.62 0.50
N ARG A 153 18.94 -5.81 1.50
CA ARG A 153 18.21 -5.75 2.78
C ARG A 153 16.78 -5.27 2.60
N LEU A 154 16.52 -4.33 1.68
CA LEU A 154 15.17 -3.87 1.35
C LEU A 154 14.34 -4.94 0.65
N VAL A 155 14.93 -5.65 -0.32
CA VAL A 155 14.27 -6.79 -0.98
C VAL A 155 13.90 -7.85 0.06
N ASP A 156 14.84 -8.21 0.93
CA ASP A 156 14.59 -9.17 2.02
C ASP A 156 13.49 -8.67 2.99
N ALA A 157 13.46 -7.38 3.29
CA ALA A 157 12.46 -6.79 4.17
C ALA A 157 11.06 -6.75 3.54
N VAL A 158 10.95 -6.47 2.24
CA VAL A 158 9.70 -6.58 1.48
C VAL A 158 9.18 -8.02 1.54
N GLN A 159 10.04 -9.00 1.26
CA GLN A 159 9.61 -10.40 1.27
C GLN A 159 9.30 -10.90 2.69
N ARG A 160 9.98 -10.39 3.71
CA ARG A 160 9.70 -10.69 5.13
C ARG A 160 8.35 -10.13 5.59
N THR A 161 7.91 -9.03 5.03
CA THR A 161 6.67 -8.33 5.45
C THR A 161 5.48 -8.76 4.60
N PHE A 162 5.62 -8.73 3.27
CA PHE A 162 4.55 -8.94 2.30
C PHE A 162 4.81 -10.07 1.28
N GLY A 163 5.91 -10.81 1.42
CA GLY A 163 6.19 -11.96 0.55
C GLY A 163 5.34 -13.18 0.92
N PRO A 164 5.60 -14.35 0.30
CA PRO A 164 4.86 -15.59 0.58
C PRO A 164 4.94 -16.09 2.02
N ALA A 165 5.97 -15.67 2.78
CA ALA A 165 6.12 -15.93 4.21
C ALA A 165 6.06 -14.61 5.01
N GLY A 166 5.40 -13.60 4.46
CA GLY A 166 5.27 -12.27 5.02
C GLY A 166 4.31 -12.26 6.19
N PHE A 167 4.75 -11.74 7.35
CA PHE A 167 3.91 -11.75 8.54
C PHE A 167 2.80 -10.68 8.51
N TRP A 168 2.91 -9.64 7.68
CA TRP A 168 1.80 -8.72 7.45
C TRP A 168 0.84 -9.29 6.42
N GLU A 169 1.34 -9.92 5.35
CA GLU A 169 0.48 -10.58 4.35
C GLU A 169 -0.37 -11.70 4.98
N SER A 170 0.21 -12.47 5.92
CA SER A 170 -0.53 -13.53 6.59
C SER A 170 -1.73 -13.02 7.38
N ASP A 171 -1.64 -11.82 7.96
CA ASP A 171 -2.74 -11.19 8.70
C ASP A 171 -3.90 -10.78 7.74
N ASP A 172 -3.58 -10.50 6.48
CA ASP A 172 -4.57 -10.13 5.45
C ASP A 172 -5.25 -11.34 4.80
N ASN A 173 -4.61 -12.52 4.76
CA ASN A 173 -5.11 -13.66 3.99
C ASN A 173 -6.50 -14.14 4.44
N ASP A 174 -6.74 -14.26 5.74
CA ASP A 174 -8.06 -14.68 6.25
C ASP A 174 -9.15 -13.66 5.90
N ASN A 175 -8.83 -12.36 5.93
CA ASN A 175 -9.77 -11.32 5.52
C ASN A 175 -10.16 -11.47 4.05
N MET A 176 -9.18 -11.65 3.15
CA MET A 176 -9.42 -11.75 1.72
C MET A 176 -10.13 -13.05 1.31
N GLU A 177 -9.69 -14.18 1.88
CA GLU A 177 -10.24 -15.50 1.55
C GLU A 177 -11.68 -15.64 2.06
N THR A 178 -11.93 -15.32 3.33
CA THR A 178 -13.28 -15.49 3.91
C THR A 178 -14.30 -14.55 3.30
N GLU A 179 -13.88 -13.32 2.94
CA GLU A 179 -14.71 -12.36 2.22
C GLU A 179 -15.09 -12.90 0.84
N THR A 180 -14.10 -13.35 0.06
CA THR A 180 -14.31 -13.97 -1.27
C THR A 180 -15.24 -15.18 -1.16
N GLU A 181 -15.02 -16.06 -0.19
CA GLU A 181 -15.89 -17.22 0.03
C GLU A 181 -17.31 -16.85 0.42
N SER A 182 -17.50 -15.76 1.15
CA SER A 182 -18.82 -15.30 1.56
C SER A 182 -19.57 -14.63 0.40
N GLN A 183 -18.89 -13.79 -0.38
CA GLN A 183 -19.50 -12.90 -1.38
C GLN A 183 -19.57 -13.48 -2.79
N ASN A 184 -18.59 -14.28 -3.24
CA ASN A 184 -18.56 -14.85 -4.60
C ASN A 184 -19.48 -16.08 -4.76
N ALA A 185 -20.70 -15.98 -4.22
CA ALA A 185 -21.82 -16.88 -4.43
C ALA A 185 -21.69 -18.32 -3.89
N LYS A 186 -20.61 -18.67 -3.17
CA LYS A 186 -20.51 -19.98 -2.49
C LYS A 186 -21.54 -20.11 -1.34
N LYS A 187 -21.85 -19.01 -0.64
CA LYS A 187 -22.86 -18.97 0.43
C LYS A 187 -24.14 -18.32 -0.10
N TYR A 188 -25.23 -19.11 -0.20
CA TYR A 188 -26.49 -18.67 -0.82
C TYR A 188 -27.09 -17.41 -0.18
N GLN A 189 -27.06 -17.31 1.15
CA GLN A 189 -27.64 -16.17 1.88
C GLN A 189 -26.78 -14.91 1.81
N SER A 190 -25.46 -15.06 1.66
CA SER A 190 -24.52 -13.95 1.68
C SER A 190 -24.36 -13.26 0.33
N ARG A 191 -24.65 -13.95 -0.78
CA ARG A 191 -24.45 -13.43 -2.15
C ARG A 191 -25.22 -12.15 -2.50
N ASP A 192 -26.33 -11.92 -1.80
CA ASP A 192 -27.24 -10.77 -2.02
C ASP A 192 -27.11 -9.76 -0.87
N GLY A 193 -26.08 -9.92 -0.03
CA GLY A 193 -25.71 -8.95 0.99
C GLY A 193 -24.91 -7.82 0.37
N ASP A 194 -25.17 -6.59 0.81
CA ASP A 194 -24.42 -5.42 0.36
C ASP A 194 -23.10 -5.28 1.13
N LEU A 195 -22.00 -5.09 0.38
CA LEU A 195 -20.76 -4.58 0.94
C LEU A 195 -20.81 -3.06 1.01
N ILE A 196 -20.59 -2.53 2.21
CA ILE A 196 -20.75 -1.11 2.49
C ILE A 196 -19.38 -0.42 2.40
N SER A 197 -19.28 0.59 1.54
CA SER A 197 -18.12 1.47 1.39
C SER A 197 -18.51 2.96 1.55
N ASN A 198 -19.12 3.30 2.69
CA ASN A 198 -19.70 4.62 2.94
C ASN A 198 -18.91 5.51 3.92
N LEU A 199 -17.74 5.09 4.39
CA LEU A 199 -16.89 5.85 5.29
C LEU A 199 -16.29 7.06 4.57
N GLY A 200 -16.63 8.26 5.07
CA GLY A 200 -16.24 9.53 4.46
C GLY A 200 -17.23 10.05 3.41
N PHE A 201 -18.29 9.30 3.09
CA PHE A 201 -19.28 9.71 2.11
C PHE A 201 -19.91 11.08 2.43
N GLY A 202 -19.89 11.98 1.46
CA GLY A 202 -20.37 13.36 1.60
C GLY A 202 -19.32 14.37 2.09
N GLY A 203 -18.12 13.91 2.49
CA GLY A 203 -16.99 14.76 2.87
C GLY A 203 -15.97 15.00 1.75
N ASP A 204 -16.09 14.29 0.63
CA ASP A 204 -15.14 14.36 -0.49
C ASP A 204 -15.26 15.65 -1.29
N VAL A 205 -14.13 16.13 -1.80
CA VAL A 205 -14.07 17.32 -2.65
C VAL A 205 -13.53 16.98 -4.03
N TYR A 206 -13.98 17.71 -5.05
CA TYR A 206 -13.45 17.64 -6.41
C TYR A 206 -12.96 19.02 -6.85
N GLY A 207 -11.82 19.06 -7.55
CA GLY A 207 -11.21 20.32 -8.00
C GLY A 207 -10.52 21.10 -6.89
N ASP A 208 -9.96 20.40 -5.90
CA ASP A 208 -9.08 21.01 -4.89
C ASP A 208 -7.85 21.64 -5.57
N GLU A 209 -7.42 22.80 -5.06
CA GLU A 209 -6.34 23.59 -5.68
C GLU A 209 -4.97 22.88 -5.60
N VAL A 210 -4.81 21.99 -4.63
CA VAL A 210 -3.53 21.34 -4.31
C VAL A 210 -3.54 19.87 -4.75
N TYR A 211 -4.64 19.16 -4.51
CA TYR A 211 -4.75 17.72 -4.76
C TYR A 211 -5.74 17.43 -5.89
N PRO A 212 -5.32 16.87 -7.03
CA PRO A 212 -6.23 16.55 -8.12
C PRO A 212 -7.10 15.33 -7.81
N GLY A 213 -8.22 15.22 -8.53
CA GLY A 213 -9.15 14.08 -8.41
C GLY A 213 -10.25 14.32 -7.39
N VAL A 214 -10.90 13.24 -6.98
CA VAL A 214 -11.80 13.23 -5.82
C VAL A 214 -10.94 12.98 -4.59
N VAL A 215 -11.06 13.84 -3.57
CA VAL A 215 -10.17 13.85 -2.42
C VAL A 215 -10.97 13.80 -1.12
N GLY A 216 -10.69 12.78 -0.32
CA GLY A 216 -11.14 12.66 1.07
C GLY A 216 -10.02 13.12 2.00
N LYS A 217 -10.27 14.14 2.83
CA LYS A 217 -9.24 14.74 3.72
C LYS A 217 -9.05 13.95 5.03
N SER A 218 -8.89 12.64 4.90
CA SER A 218 -8.63 11.71 6.01
C SER A 218 -7.69 10.59 5.57
N ALA A 219 -6.83 10.14 6.47
CA ALA A 219 -5.99 8.96 6.24
C ALA A 219 -6.82 7.67 6.19
N ILE A 220 -7.88 7.60 7.01
CA ILE A 220 -8.80 6.45 7.10
C ILE A 220 -10.15 6.88 6.53
N GLY A 221 -10.66 6.10 5.59
CA GLY A 221 -11.79 6.44 4.74
C GLY A 221 -11.98 5.39 3.66
N GLU A 222 -13.05 5.51 2.89
CA GLU A 222 -13.37 4.62 1.76
C GLU A 222 -13.57 5.41 0.46
N THR A 223 -13.01 6.62 0.40
CA THR A 223 -13.11 7.53 -0.76
C THR A 223 -12.66 6.81 -2.03
N SER A 224 -11.55 6.10 -1.93
CA SER A 224 -10.96 5.41 -3.06
C SER A 224 -11.76 4.17 -3.49
N LEU A 225 -12.53 3.54 -2.60
CA LEU A 225 -13.39 2.40 -2.95
C LEU A 225 -14.69 2.86 -3.65
N ASN A 226 -15.07 4.12 -3.49
CA ASN A 226 -16.38 4.61 -3.87
C ASN A 226 -16.39 5.21 -5.28
N LYS A 227 -16.55 4.33 -6.27
CA LYS A 227 -16.72 4.71 -7.69
C LYS A 227 -17.95 5.58 -7.97
N ALA A 228 -18.87 5.78 -7.02
CA ALA A 228 -20.01 6.68 -7.19
C ALA A 228 -19.59 8.16 -7.24
N SER A 229 -18.37 8.48 -6.79
CA SER A 229 -17.74 9.79 -7.00
C SER A 229 -17.49 10.09 -8.50
N ILE A 230 -17.32 9.03 -9.31
CA ILE A 230 -17.15 9.08 -10.76
C ILE A 230 -18.53 9.16 -11.43
N GLY A 231 -19.11 10.36 -11.42
CA GLY A 231 -20.28 10.70 -12.21
C GLY A 231 -20.03 10.71 -13.74
N LEU A 232 -19.56 9.61 -14.33
CA LEU A 232 -19.57 9.39 -15.78
C LEU A 232 -20.22 8.04 -16.14
N THR A 233 -21.55 8.09 -16.32
CA THR A 233 -22.32 7.20 -17.21
C THR A 233 -22.25 5.68 -16.96
N ALA A 234 -22.79 5.21 -15.84
CA ALA A 234 -23.65 4.03 -15.87
C ALA A 234 -25.10 4.52 -15.80
N ARG A 235 -25.80 4.49 -16.95
CA ARG A 235 -27.19 4.94 -17.05
C ARG A 235 -28.04 4.21 -16.01
N LYS A 236 -28.88 4.96 -15.30
CA LYS A 236 -30.11 4.44 -14.69
C LYS A 236 -30.84 3.57 -15.71
N SER A 237 -31.02 2.30 -15.40
CA SER A 237 -32.16 1.51 -15.88
C SER A 237 -33.17 1.48 -14.73
N PRO A 238 -34.31 2.20 -14.81
CA PRO A 238 -35.38 2.02 -13.85
C PRO A 238 -36.12 0.73 -14.22
N PHE A 239 -35.86 -0.37 -13.51
CA PHE A 239 -36.81 -1.48 -13.52
C PHE A 239 -38.03 -1.06 -12.69
N HIS A 240 -38.95 -0.38 -13.35
CA HIS A 240 -40.35 -0.32 -12.92
C HIS A 240 -40.88 -1.76 -13.01
N ARG A 241 -41.04 -2.43 -11.86
CA ARG A 241 -41.95 -3.59 -11.78
C ARG A 241 -43.37 -3.03 -11.79
N SER A 242 -43.98 -2.97 -12.97
CA SER A 242 -45.44 -3.06 -13.07
C SER A 242 -45.82 -4.51 -12.74
N THR A 243 -46.41 -4.72 -11.57
CA THR A 243 -47.17 -5.95 -11.29
C THR A 243 -48.51 -5.92 -12.04
N PRO A 244 -49.05 -7.09 -12.45
CA PRO A 244 -50.34 -7.20 -13.13
C PRO A 244 -51.51 -6.78 -12.26
#